data_AF-A0A3R9U6W3-F1
#
_entry.id   AF-A0A3R9U6W3-F1
#
_cell.length_a   1.000
_cell.length_b   1.000
_cell.length_c   1.000
_cell.angle_alpha   90.00
_cell.angle_beta   90.00
_cell.angle_gamma   90.00
#
_symmetry.space_group_name_H-M   'P 1'
#
loop_
_entity.id
_entity.type
_entity.pdbx_description
1 polymer ?
#
loop_
_entity_poly.entity_id
_entity_poly.type
_entity_poly.pdbx_seq_one_letter_code
_entity_poly.pdbx_strand_id
1 'polypeptide(L)'
;LHVIVRETNEQAWAAANELIQYLDDATIAAAQKKFAQMDSVGQQRMAALHGGNRDKLEVSPNLWAGIGLVRGGAGTALVGDPETVAARIQEYADLGIDTFIFSGYPHLEESIRFAELVFPLLPIETRAKLAQPNLTGPFGEIIANNYVPDEKKQNSSVKEPA
;
A
#
# COMPACT_ATOMS: atom_id res chain seq x y z
N LEU A 1 1.95 -5.59 -0.75
CA LEU A 1 2.68 -5.55 0.53
C LEU A 1 2.12 -4.42 1.39
N HIS A 2 2.14 -4.55 2.71
CA HIS A 2 1.99 -3.40 3.59
C HIS A 2 3.37 -2.80 3.87
N VAL A 3 3.45 -1.53 4.28
CA VAL A 3 4.73 -0.91 4.65
C VAL A 3 4.52 -0.11 5.92
N ILE A 4 5.43 -0.31 6.88
CA ILE A 4 5.51 0.42 8.15
C ILE A 4 6.94 0.95 8.23
N VAL A 5 7.13 2.14 7.65
CA VAL A 5 8.42 2.84 7.66
C VAL A 5 8.39 3.95 8.71
N ARG A 6 9.45 4.06 9.50
CA ARG A 6 9.69 5.16 10.45
C ARG A 6 11.14 5.60 10.32
N GLU A 7 11.55 6.62 11.05
CA GLU A 7 12.89 7.19 11.00
C GLU A 7 13.95 6.23 11.56
N THR A 8 13.57 5.35 12.48
CA THR A 8 14.44 4.25 12.96
C THR A 8 13.73 2.89 12.93
N ASN A 9 14.51 1.81 12.94
CA ASN A 9 13.97 0.45 13.00
C ASN A 9 13.13 0.23 14.26
N GLU A 10 13.58 0.72 15.41
CA GLU A 10 12.88 0.55 16.69
C GLU A 10 11.50 1.21 16.64
N GLN A 11 11.41 2.41 16.05
CA GLN A 11 10.13 3.09 15.88
C GLN A 11 9.19 2.35 14.92
N ALA A 12 9.73 1.78 13.84
CA ALA A 12 8.93 1.01 12.89
C ALA A 12 8.36 -0.25 13.54
N TRP A 13 9.17 -0.97 14.31
CA TRP A 13 8.74 -2.14 15.06
C TRP A 13 7.77 -1.79 16.19
N ALA A 14 7.96 -0.66 16.87
CA ALA A 14 6.99 -0.14 17.83
C ALA A 14 5.64 0.14 17.17
N ALA A 15 5.63 0.80 16.00
CA ALA A 15 4.41 1.08 15.24
C ALA A 15 3.72 -0.21 14.74
N ALA A 16 4.47 -1.24 14.35
CA ALA A 16 3.92 -2.55 13.99
C ALA A 16 3.21 -3.21 15.19
N ASN A 17 3.81 -3.16 16.38
CA ASN A 17 3.19 -3.66 17.61
C ASN A 17 1.96 -2.83 18.01
N GLU A 18 2.06 -1.51 17.92
CA GLU A 18 0.96 -0.58 18.20
C GLU A 18 -0.26 -0.87 17.31
N LEU A 19 -0.03 -1.17 16.03
CA LEU A 19 -1.09 -1.45 15.05
C LEU A 19 -1.97 -2.64 15.45
N ILE A 20 -1.41 -3.64 16.13
CA ILE A 20 -2.14 -4.86 16.54
C ILE A 20 -2.44 -4.90 18.05
N GLN A 21 -2.12 -3.84 18.81
CA GLN A 21 -2.23 -3.84 20.27
C GLN A 21 -3.64 -4.12 20.78
N TYR A 22 -4.67 -3.74 20.01
CA TYR A 22 -6.08 -3.91 20.36
C TYR A 22 -6.68 -5.22 19.87
N LEU A 23 -5.93 -6.04 19.14
CA LEU A 23 -6.39 -7.38 18.82
C LEU A 23 -6.39 -8.20 20.10
N ASP A 24 -7.44 -8.97 20.34
CA ASP A 24 -7.48 -10.02 21.36
C ASP A 24 -7.40 -11.40 20.70
N ASP A 25 -7.11 -12.43 21.51
CA ASP A 25 -6.91 -13.79 21.00
C ASP A 25 -8.19 -14.39 20.42
N ALA A 26 -9.36 -13.99 20.94
CA ALA A 26 -10.66 -14.43 20.43
C ALA A 26 -10.90 -13.91 18.99
N THR A 27 -10.56 -12.65 18.73
CA THR A 27 -10.66 -12.00 17.42
C THR A 27 -9.72 -12.65 16.41
N ILE A 28 -8.46 -12.91 16.82
CA ILE A 28 -7.50 -13.64 15.97
C ILE A 28 -8.03 -15.04 15.65
N ALA A 29 -8.43 -15.82 16.66
CA ALA A 29 -8.95 -17.17 16.45
C ALA A 29 -10.18 -17.19 15.54
N ALA A 30 -11.10 -16.23 15.71
CA ALA A 30 -12.28 -16.09 14.86
C ALA A 30 -11.92 -15.77 13.40
N ALA A 31 -10.95 -14.86 13.18
CA ALA A 31 -10.46 -14.53 11.84
C ALA A 31 -9.77 -15.73 11.17
N GLN A 32 -8.87 -16.42 11.88
CA GLN A 32 -8.17 -17.59 11.37
C GLN A 32 -9.13 -18.73 11.03
N LYS A 33 -10.17 -18.96 11.84
CA LYS A 33 -11.23 -19.93 11.54
C LYS A 33 -11.96 -19.60 10.23
N LYS A 34 -12.24 -18.32 9.96
CA LYS A 34 -12.84 -17.88 8.69
C LYS A 34 -11.88 -18.08 7.52
N PHE A 35 -10.60 -17.76 7.68
CA PHE A 35 -9.60 -17.96 6.62
C PHE A 35 -9.41 -19.42 6.24
N ALA A 36 -9.50 -20.34 7.20
CA ALA A 36 -9.43 -21.78 6.93
C ALA A 36 -10.63 -22.32 6.11
N GLN A 37 -11.73 -21.58 6.06
CA GLN A 37 -12.92 -21.91 5.26
C GLN A 37 -12.87 -21.33 3.83
N MET A 38 -11.86 -20.52 3.51
CA MET A 38 -11.71 -19.93 2.19
C MET A 38 -11.00 -20.88 1.22
N ASP A 39 -11.45 -20.88 -0.04
CA ASP A 39 -10.82 -21.64 -1.12
C ASP A 39 -9.52 -21.00 -1.66
N SER A 40 -9.10 -19.87 -1.09
CA SER A 40 -7.92 -19.12 -1.51
C SER A 40 -6.63 -19.79 -1.01
N VAL A 41 -5.89 -20.42 -1.93
CA VAL A 41 -4.55 -20.95 -1.67
C VAL A 41 -3.59 -19.85 -1.17
N GLY A 42 -3.74 -18.62 -1.70
CA GLY A 42 -2.95 -17.47 -1.25
C GLY A 42 -3.21 -17.16 0.22
N GLN A 43 -4.48 -17.12 0.62
CA GLN A 43 -4.85 -16.90 2.03
C GLN A 43 -4.34 -18.02 2.94
N GLN A 44 -4.48 -19.28 2.52
CA GLN A 44 -3.97 -20.42 3.28
C GLN A 44 -2.46 -20.33 3.52
N ARG A 45 -1.69 -19.96 2.48
CA ARG A 45 -0.24 -19.75 2.60
C ARG A 45 0.10 -18.60 3.54
N MET A 46 -0.65 -17.49 3.50
CA MET A 46 -0.42 -16.36 4.42
C MET A 46 -0.72 -16.72 5.87
N ALA A 47 -1.83 -17.42 6.15
CA ALA A 47 -2.15 -17.88 7.49
C ALA A 47 -1.09 -18.86 8.03
N ALA A 48 -0.55 -19.73 7.17
CA ALA A 48 0.49 -20.69 7.55
C ALA A 48 1.82 -20.05 7.97
N LEU A 49 2.08 -18.79 7.59
CA LEU A 49 3.31 -18.09 7.98
C LEU A 49 3.42 -17.88 9.49
N HIS A 50 2.29 -17.62 10.16
CA HIS A 50 2.26 -17.30 11.59
C HIS A 50 1.40 -18.27 12.42
N GLY A 51 0.47 -19.01 11.79
CA GLY A 51 -0.39 -19.99 12.47
C GLY A 51 -1.30 -19.40 13.56
N GLY A 52 -1.61 -18.11 13.46
CA GLY A 52 -2.30 -17.34 14.50
C GLY A 52 -1.46 -16.95 15.72
N ASN A 53 -0.16 -17.23 15.75
CA ASN A 53 0.71 -16.93 16.88
C ASN A 53 1.39 -15.55 16.75
N ARG A 54 1.28 -14.71 17.79
CA ARG A 54 1.89 -13.37 17.85
C ARG A 54 3.42 -13.38 18.02
N ASP A 55 3.98 -14.47 18.53
CA ASP A 55 5.42 -14.58 18.78
C ASP A 55 6.21 -14.92 17.50
N LYS A 56 5.50 -15.19 16.38
CA LYS A 56 6.08 -15.66 15.11
C LYS A 56 5.69 -14.77 13.94
N LEU A 57 5.59 -13.46 14.17
CA LEU A 57 5.14 -12.53 13.15
C LEU A 57 6.27 -12.05 12.24
N GLU A 58 7.53 -12.02 12.69
CA GLU A 58 8.65 -11.80 11.78
C GLU A 58 9.00 -13.10 11.05
N VAL A 59 8.64 -13.17 9.76
CA VAL A 59 8.77 -14.40 8.96
C VAL A 59 10.05 -14.42 8.12
N SER A 60 10.68 -13.26 7.99
CA SER A 60 11.98 -13.00 7.37
C SER A 60 12.46 -11.64 7.89
N PRO A 61 13.77 -11.33 7.89
CA PRO A 61 14.26 -10.03 8.38
C PRO A 61 13.48 -8.85 7.79
N ASN A 62 12.83 -8.06 8.66
CA ASN A 62 12.02 -6.89 8.28
C ASN A 62 10.77 -7.21 7.43
N LEU A 63 10.33 -8.46 7.41
CA LEU A 63 9.09 -8.92 6.78
C LEU A 63 8.17 -9.49 7.86
N TRP A 64 7.10 -8.77 8.16
CA TRP A 64 6.22 -9.02 9.30
C TRP A 64 4.82 -9.42 8.86
N ALA A 65 4.31 -10.55 9.36
CA ALA A 65 3.02 -11.13 9.01
C ALA A 65 1.85 -10.74 9.94
N GLY A 66 2.03 -9.74 10.81
CA GLY A 66 0.99 -9.34 11.78
C GLY A 66 -0.29 -8.80 11.17
N ILE A 67 -0.22 -8.18 9.97
CA ILE A 67 -1.41 -7.75 9.22
C ILE A 67 -2.33 -8.94 8.91
N GLY A 68 -1.75 -10.10 8.62
CA GLY A 68 -2.45 -11.35 8.30
C GLY A 68 -3.19 -12.00 9.47
N LEU A 69 -3.01 -11.50 10.70
CA LEU A 69 -3.73 -12.03 11.87
C LEU A 69 -5.25 -11.90 11.71
N VAL A 70 -5.72 -10.80 11.14
CA VAL A 70 -7.16 -10.49 11.00
C VAL A 70 -7.57 -9.97 9.63
N ARG A 71 -6.62 -9.55 8.78
CA ARG A 71 -6.91 -9.08 7.41
C ARG A 71 -6.62 -10.17 6.39
N GLY A 72 -7.58 -10.43 5.52
CA GLY A 72 -7.37 -11.32 4.36
C GLY A 72 -6.48 -10.69 3.27
N GLY A 73 -6.03 -11.50 2.32
CA GLY A 73 -5.22 -11.08 1.18
C GLY A 73 -3.72 -11.08 1.47
N ALA A 74 -3.00 -10.03 1.06
CA ALA A 74 -1.58 -9.87 1.36
C ALA A 74 -1.38 -9.62 2.87
N GLY A 75 -0.84 -10.63 3.56
CA GLY A 75 -0.73 -10.68 5.02
C GLY A 75 0.57 -10.13 5.59
N THR A 76 1.49 -9.66 4.76
CA THR A 76 2.84 -9.21 5.18
C THR A 76 3.08 -7.71 5.00
N ALA A 77 3.93 -7.17 5.87
CA ALA A 77 4.41 -5.80 5.88
C ALA A 77 5.94 -5.76 5.83
N LEU A 78 6.51 -4.81 5.10
CA LEU A 78 7.90 -4.40 5.31
C LEU A 78 7.95 -3.44 6.51
N VAL A 79 8.81 -3.73 7.50
CA VAL A 79 8.91 -2.95 8.75
C VAL A 79 10.36 -2.56 8.97
N GLY A 80 10.66 -1.26 9.05
CA GLY A 80 12.01 -0.80 9.34
C GLY A 80 12.23 0.70 9.12
N ASP A 81 13.49 1.10 9.25
CA ASP A 81 13.97 2.42 8.83
C ASP A 81 13.96 2.57 7.29
N PRO A 82 14.11 3.79 6.74
CA PRO A 82 13.94 4.04 5.32
C PRO A 82 14.95 3.27 4.45
N GLU A 83 16.21 3.19 4.89
CA GLU A 83 17.29 2.45 4.22
C GLU A 83 17.00 0.95 4.17
N THR A 84 16.55 0.38 5.29
CA THR A 84 16.17 -1.02 5.40
C THR A 84 14.99 -1.34 4.49
N VAL A 85 13.95 -0.51 4.49
CA VAL A 85 12.78 -0.70 3.63
C VAL A 85 13.17 -0.58 2.15
N ALA A 86 13.98 0.42 1.79
CA ALA A 86 14.48 0.58 0.42
C ALA A 86 15.31 -0.63 -0.04
N ALA A 87 16.19 -1.15 0.82
CA ALA A 87 16.97 -2.36 0.54
C ALA A 87 16.07 -3.58 0.32
N ARG A 88 15.04 -3.79 1.16
CA ARG A 88 14.08 -4.90 0.98
C ARG A 88 13.25 -4.76 -0.30
N ILE A 89 12.90 -3.54 -0.71
CA ILE A 89 12.25 -3.29 -2.01
C ILE A 89 13.20 -3.65 -3.15
N GLN A 90 14.49 -3.26 -3.05
CA GLN A 90 15.49 -3.57 -4.06
C GLN A 90 15.73 -5.09 -4.19
N GLU A 91 15.76 -5.84 -3.08
CA GLU A 91 15.87 -7.31 -3.12
C GLU A 91 14.74 -7.95 -3.92
N TYR A 92 13.50 -7.45 -3.79
CA TYR A 92 12.39 -7.91 -4.64
C TYR A 92 12.57 -7.49 -6.10
N ALA A 93 13.07 -6.28 -6.36
CA ALA A 93 13.32 -5.79 -7.71
C ALA A 93 14.42 -6.60 -8.41
N ASP A 94 15.46 -7.00 -7.69
CA ASP A 94 16.55 -7.85 -8.20
C ASP A 94 16.06 -9.25 -8.59
N LEU A 95 14.95 -9.71 -8.01
CA LEU A 95 14.24 -10.94 -8.41
C LEU A 95 13.34 -10.74 -9.63
N GLY A 96 13.31 -9.55 -10.23
CA GLY A 96 12.52 -9.22 -11.41
C GLY A 96 11.13 -8.66 -11.13
N ILE A 97 10.81 -8.28 -9.88
CA ILE A 97 9.54 -7.62 -9.56
C ILE A 97 9.63 -6.13 -9.90
N ASP A 98 8.88 -5.69 -10.89
CA ASP A 98 8.90 -4.29 -11.37
C ASP A 98 7.77 -3.42 -10.80
N THR A 99 6.73 -4.04 -10.24
CA THR A 99 5.49 -3.37 -9.81
C THR A 99 5.16 -3.72 -8.38
N PHE A 100 5.03 -2.69 -7.55
CA PHE A 100 4.74 -2.83 -6.13
C PHE A 100 3.42 -2.17 -5.76
N ILE A 101 2.50 -2.95 -5.21
CA ILE A 101 1.24 -2.44 -4.64
C ILE A 101 1.41 -2.36 -3.12
N PHE A 102 1.57 -1.14 -2.63
CA PHE A 102 1.75 -0.84 -1.21
C PHE A 102 0.48 -0.34 -0.53
N SER A 103 0.44 -0.50 0.79
CA SER A 103 -0.59 0.05 1.67
C SER A 103 0.04 0.38 3.04
N GLY A 104 -0.56 1.30 3.79
CA GLY A 104 -0.19 1.68 5.16
C GLY A 104 -1.42 2.10 5.96
N TYR A 105 -1.45 2.01 7.29
CA TYR A 105 -2.57 2.53 8.11
C TYR A 105 -2.15 3.71 9.01
N PRO A 106 -2.89 4.83 9.00
CA PRO A 106 -3.96 5.19 8.06
C PRO A 106 -3.42 5.48 6.64
N HIS A 107 -4.23 5.24 5.61
CA HIS A 107 -3.75 5.21 4.22
C HIS A 107 -3.14 6.53 3.73
N LEU A 108 -3.73 7.67 4.09
CA LEU A 108 -3.28 8.98 3.61
C LEU A 108 -1.90 9.33 4.21
N GLU A 109 -1.81 9.32 5.53
CA GLU A 109 -0.62 9.69 6.28
C GLU A 109 0.55 8.75 5.98
N GLU A 110 0.30 7.45 5.89
CA GLU A 110 1.36 6.49 5.54
C GLU A 110 1.79 6.63 4.07
N SER A 111 0.91 7.05 3.16
CA SER A 111 1.32 7.31 1.76
C SER A 111 2.30 8.50 1.67
N ILE A 112 2.05 9.55 2.45
CA ILE A 112 2.92 10.72 2.52
C ILE A 112 4.25 10.33 3.17
N ARG A 113 4.21 9.65 4.31
CA ARG A 113 5.42 9.20 5.01
C ARG A 113 6.29 8.30 4.15
N PHE A 114 5.69 7.35 3.42
CA PHE A 114 6.43 6.50 2.50
C PHE A 114 7.10 7.32 1.39
N ALA A 115 6.40 8.29 0.82
CA ALA A 115 6.95 9.18 -0.19
C ALA A 115 8.11 10.04 0.36
N GLU A 116 7.96 10.62 1.56
CA GLU A 116 8.98 11.47 2.17
C GLU A 116 10.24 10.69 2.58
N LEU A 117 10.07 9.51 3.17
CA LEU A 117 11.19 8.73 3.71
C LEU A 117 11.86 7.83 2.66
N VAL A 118 11.07 7.13 1.83
CA VAL A 118 11.59 6.05 0.99
C VAL A 118 11.88 6.49 -0.44
N PHE A 119 11.06 7.35 -1.06
CA PHE A 119 11.29 7.76 -2.45
C PHE A 119 12.68 8.37 -2.69
N PRO A 120 13.27 9.18 -1.78
CA PRO A 120 14.61 9.72 -1.98
C PRO A 120 15.69 8.64 -2.16
N LEU A 121 15.48 7.46 -1.57
CA LEU A 121 16.41 6.33 -1.55
C LEU A 121 16.24 5.38 -2.75
N LEU A 122 15.17 5.53 -3.52
CA LEU A 122 14.93 4.70 -4.70
C LEU A 122 15.89 5.07 -5.86
N PRO A 123 16.13 4.15 -6.81
CA PRO A 123 16.95 4.43 -7.99
C PRO A 123 16.51 5.69 -8.74
N ILE A 124 17.48 6.43 -9.31
CA ILE A 124 17.24 7.72 -9.98
C ILE A 124 16.17 7.61 -11.06
N GLU A 125 16.22 6.54 -11.86
CA GLU A 125 15.25 6.26 -12.92
C GLU A 125 13.83 6.08 -12.38
N THR A 126 13.70 5.39 -11.24
CA THR A 126 12.41 5.19 -10.56
C THR A 126 11.87 6.52 -10.04
N ARG A 127 12.71 7.34 -9.40
CA ARG A 127 12.31 8.68 -8.91
C ARG A 127 11.87 9.59 -10.05
N ALA A 128 12.54 9.53 -11.20
CA ALA A 128 12.17 10.31 -12.38
C ALA A 128 10.79 9.92 -12.92
N LYS A 129 10.41 8.64 -12.85
CA LYS A 129 9.05 8.17 -13.20
C LYS A 129 8.00 8.64 -12.19
N LEU A 130 8.34 8.67 -10.90
CA LEU A 130 7.44 9.11 -9.83
C LEU A 130 7.18 10.63 -9.84
N ALA A 131 8.16 11.42 -10.29
CA ALA A 131 8.03 12.88 -10.41
C ALA A 131 7.19 13.32 -11.63
N GLN A 132 6.88 12.41 -12.55
CA GLN A 132 6.03 12.71 -13.70
C GLN A 132 4.56 12.53 -13.32
N PRO A 133 3.70 13.56 -13.46
CA PRO A 133 2.28 13.35 -13.37
C PRO A 133 1.84 12.49 -14.55
N ASN A 134 1.71 11.17 -14.34
CA ASN A 134 1.03 10.28 -15.28
C ASN A 134 -0.49 10.52 -15.21
N LEU A 135 -0.90 11.74 -15.56
CA LEU A 135 -2.28 12.09 -15.88
C LEU A 135 -2.58 11.54 -17.28
N THR A 136 -2.65 10.22 -17.40
CA THR A 136 -2.92 9.54 -18.69
C THR A 136 -4.42 9.41 -18.99
N GLY A 137 -5.29 9.97 -18.16
CA GLY A 137 -6.73 10.03 -18.40
C GLY A 137 -7.50 10.75 -17.31
N PRO A 138 -8.83 10.95 -17.49
CA PRO A 138 -9.68 11.58 -16.49
C PRO A 138 -9.70 10.74 -15.19
N PHE A 139 -9.52 11.39 -14.05
CA PHE A 139 -9.75 10.79 -12.74
C PHE A 139 -11.25 10.86 -12.41
N GLY A 140 -11.92 9.71 -12.32
CA GLY A 140 -13.36 9.57 -12.05
C GLY A 140 -14.12 8.77 -13.12
N GLU A 141 -15.35 8.36 -12.80
CA GLU A 141 -16.25 7.64 -13.73
C GLU A 141 -16.54 8.51 -14.98
N ILE A 142 -15.99 8.13 -16.14
CA ILE A 142 -16.09 8.89 -17.41
C ILE A 142 -17.51 8.83 -18.01
N ILE A 143 -18.31 7.81 -17.66
CA ILE A 143 -19.61 7.55 -18.30
C ILE A 143 -20.62 8.70 -18.07
N ALA A 144 -20.50 9.49 -17.00
CA ALA A 144 -21.48 10.52 -16.65
C ALA A 144 -21.29 11.89 -17.35
N ASN A 145 -20.12 12.17 -17.95
CA ASN A 145 -19.75 13.53 -18.38
C ASN A 145 -19.42 13.65 -19.88
N ASN A 146 -20.21 13.02 -20.75
CA ASN A 146 -20.06 13.12 -22.21
C ASN A 146 -20.47 14.46 -22.84
N TYR A 147 -20.65 15.54 -22.07
CA TYR A 147 -20.94 16.87 -22.60
C TYR A 147 -19.83 17.84 -22.23
N VAL A 148 -18.89 18.03 -23.16
CA VAL A 148 -17.98 19.18 -23.16
C VAL A 148 -18.63 20.28 -23.99
N PRO A 149 -18.83 21.51 -23.47
CA PRO A 149 -19.31 22.63 -24.29
C PRO A 149 -18.33 22.93 -25.42
N ASP A 150 -18.85 22.99 -26.64
CA ASP A 150 -18.06 23.24 -27.85
C ASP A 150 -17.48 24.68 -27.81
N GLU A 151 -16.16 24.82 -27.64
CA GLU A 151 -15.48 26.14 -27.53
C GLU A 151 -15.76 27.06 -28.73
N LYS A 152 -16.10 26.50 -29.89
CA LYS A 152 -16.40 27.27 -31.11
C LYS A 152 -17.71 28.06 -31.05
N LYS A 153 -18.60 27.80 -30.07
CA LYS A 153 -19.89 28.53 -29.95
C LYS A 153 -19.82 29.82 -29.14
N GLN A 154 -18.72 30.11 -28.43
CA GLN A 154 -18.62 31.35 -27.65
C GLN A 154 -18.30 32.61 -28.48
N ASN A 155 -17.82 32.47 -29.73
CA ASN A 155 -17.36 33.60 -30.54
C ASN A 155 -18.28 34.00 -31.72
N SER A 156 -19.48 33.45 -31.85
CA SER A 156 -20.44 33.89 -32.87
C SER A 156 -21.54 34.78 -32.29
N SER A 157 -21.21 36.08 -32.22
CA SER A 157 -22.08 37.21 -32.53
C SER A 157 -23.52 37.22 -31.98
N VAL A 158 -23.73 37.91 -30.86
CA VAL A 158 -24.97 38.65 -30.62
C VAL A 158 -24.82 40.00 -31.30
N LYS A 159 -25.47 40.19 -32.45
CA LYS A 159 -25.81 41.53 -32.97
C LYS A 159 -27.25 41.80 -32.55
N GLU A 160 -27.45 42.80 -31.68
CA GLU A 160 -28.77 43.34 -31.37
C GLU A 160 -29.35 44.07 -32.59
N PRO A 161 -30.63 43.88 -32.94
CA PRO A 161 -31.33 44.75 -33.86
C PRO A 161 -31.83 46.02 -33.13
N ALA A 162 -31.83 47.13 -33.88
CA ALA A 162 -32.24 48.48 -33.47
C ALA A 162 -33.74 48.61 -33.19
#